data_AF-A0A742R4M8-F1
#
_entry.id   AF-A0A742R4M8-F1
#
_cell.length_a   1.000
_cell.length_b   1.000
_cell.length_c   1.000
_cell.angle_alpha   90.00
_cell.angle_beta   90.00
_cell.angle_gamma   90.00
#
_symmetry.space_group_name_H-M   'P 1'
#
loop_
_entity.id
_entity.type
_entity.pdbx_description
1 polymer ?
#
loop_
_entity_poly.entity_id
_entity_poly.type
_entity_poly.pdbx_seq_one_letter_code
_entity_poly.pdbx_strand_id
1 'polypeptide(L)'
;MKITHHYKSIISTLVAMALFYSAAPRAEILDGGEIQFHGLVTDEAPKWTWQVGSPDQTWAVDTADARNENGFLVFNLRSKGTLPFLEGHLYEVAERGGPGFTPFISFSSNGQPFSVTDGGSTTAQHFRASVPVRNPENGHVAGQLSFILDQGMAVSAGTPEDGITLPAGMSLVNGQSVSGVQAGTLPQWLKSRLSALLLMNRGFGNGMSTADNGQVISQGVLADGRVTRLAAAYASAVSDFELRLPAENTPAQWQAGLSVTVTVQ
;
A
#
# COMPACT_ATOMS: atom_id res chain seq x y z
N MET A 1 -82.10 0.25 9.63
CA MET A 1 -80.69 -0.21 9.68
C MET A 1 -79.81 1.03 9.80
N LYS A 2 -79.20 1.29 10.97
CA LYS A 2 -78.35 2.47 11.19
C LYS A 2 -76.95 2.17 10.64
N ILE A 3 -76.54 2.91 9.61
CA ILE A 3 -75.18 2.82 9.05
C ILE A 3 -74.29 3.71 9.90
N THR A 4 -73.51 3.10 10.78
CA THR A 4 -72.49 3.77 11.58
C THR A 4 -71.28 4.06 10.70
N HIS A 5 -71.07 5.33 10.35
CA HIS A 5 -69.94 5.75 9.54
C HIS A 5 -68.63 5.77 10.35
N HIS A 6 -67.70 4.86 10.04
CA HIS A 6 -66.39 4.71 10.70
C HIS A 6 -65.32 5.73 10.26
N TYR A 7 -65.70 6.98 9.99
CA TYR A 7 -64.77 8.02 9.51
C TYR A 7 -63.59 8.27 10.46
N LYS A 8 -63.80 8.17 11.78
CA LYS A 8 -62.73 8.35 12.79
C LYS A 8 -61.66 7.26 12.74
N SER A 9 -62.01 6.02 12.40
CA SER A 9 -61.07 4.90 12.37
C SER A 9 -60.14 4.98 11.16
N ILE A 10 -60.67 5.42 10.02
CA ILE A 10 -59.92 5.60 8.76
C ILE A 10 -58.94 6.77 8.88
N ILE A 11 -59.34 7.89 9.49
CA ILE A 11 -58.45 9.03 9.72
C ILE A 11 -57.32 8.64 10.68
N SER A 12 -57.62 7.87 11.73
CA SER A 12 -56.60 7.41 12.69
C SER A 12 -55.57 6.47 12.07
N THR A 13 -55.97 5.63 11.11
CA THR A 13 -55.04 4.72 10.41
C THR A 13 -54.16 5.47 9.41
N LEU A 14 -54.70 6.47 8.71
CA LEU A 14 -53.93 7.35 7.82
C LEU A 14 -52.89 8.19 8.57
N VAL A 15 -53.21 8.71 9.76
CA VAL A 15 -52.27 9.47 10.60
C VAL A 15 -51.17 8.55 11.16
N ALA A 16 -51.50 7.33 11.59
CA ALA A 16 -50.51 6.35 12.02
C ALA A 16 -49.55 5.96 10.88
N MET A 17 -50.08 5.74 9.67
CA MET A 17 -49.26 5.39 8.50
C MET A 17 -48.34 6.56 8.07
N ALA A 18 -48.79 7.81 8.17
CA ALA A 18 -47.95 8.99 7.92
C ALA A 18 -46.83 9.16 8.98
N LEU A 19 -47.08 8.81 10.25
CA LEU A 19 -46.07 8.85 11.32
C LEU A 19 -44.99 7.74 11.17
N PHE A 20 -45.32 6.61 10.57
CA PHE A 20 -44.34 5.55 10.27
C PHE A 20 -43.55 5.80 8.97
N TYR A 21 -43.93 6.79 8.15
CA TYR A 21 -43.26 7.09 6.88
C TYR A 21 -42.07 8.05 6.99
N SER A 22 -41.79 8.65 8.16
CA SER A 22 -40.72 9.66 8.30
C SER A 22 -39.44 9.20 9.01
N ALA A 23 -39.27 7.90 9.24
CA ALA A 23 -38.03 7.34 9.80
C ALA A 23 -37.28 6.50 8.76
N ALA A 24 -37.27 6.92 7.49
CA ALA A 24 -36.29 6.40 6.56
C ALA A 24 -34.91 6.89 7.03
N PRO A 25 -33.96 6.01 7.38
CA PRO A 25 -32.60 6.44 7.67
C PRO A 25 -32.10 7.15 6.41
N ARG A 26 -31.80 8.45 6.53
CA ARG A 26 -31.14 9.17 5.46
C ARG A 26 -29.70 8.67 5.43
N ALA A 27 -29.35 7.99 4.34
CA ALA A 27 -27.96 7.69 4.03
C ALA A 27 -27.23 9.02 3.80
N GLU A 28 -26.15 9.23 4.56
CA GLU A 28 -25.27 10.38 4.38
C GLU A 28 -24.01 9.89 3.66
N ILE A 29 -23.72 10.48 2.49
CA ILE A 29 -22.50 10.24 1.74
C ILE A 29 -21.44 11.19 2.28
N LEU A 30 -20.28 10.65 2.64
CA LEU A 30 -19.10 11.42 2.98
C LEU A 30 -18.35 11.73 1.67
N ASP A 31 -18.55 12.95 1.16
CA ASP A 31 -18.13 13.38 -0.17
C ASP A 31 -16.62 13.68 -0.31
N GLY A 32 -15.79 13.46 0.73
CA GLY A 32 -14.37 13.80 0.67
C GLY A 32 -13.43 12.93 1.50
N GLY A 33 -13.08 11.75 0.99
CA GLY A 33 -11.96 10.97 1.48
C GLY A 33 -10.71 11.13 0.62
N GLU A 34 -9.55 11.38 1.23
CA GLU A 34 -8.29 11.53 0.52
C GLU A 34 -7.19 10.63 1.11
N ILE A 35 -6.45 9.93 0.23
CA ILE A 35 -5.19 9.28 0.59
C ILE A 35 -4.08 9.98 -0.17
N GLN A 36 -3.09 10.47 0.58
CA GLN A 36 -1.94 11.16 0.01
C GLN A 36 -0.70 10.28 0.06
N PHE A 37 0.02 10.21 -1.05
CA PHE A 37 1.27 9.46 -1.14
C PHE A 37 2.47 10.39 -1.24
N HIS A 38 3.35 10.32 -0.26
CA HIS A 38 4.53 11.18 -0.16
C HIS A 38 5.82 10.35 -0.23
N GLY A 39 6.82 10.83 -0.95
CA GLY A 39 8.12 10.17 -1.08
C GLY A 39 9.28 11.12 -0.80
N LEU A 40 10.28 10.64 -0.08
CA LEU A 40 11.55 11.33 0.15
C LEU A 40 12.72 10.39 -0.15
N VAL A 41 13.71 10.87 -0.91
CA VAL A 41 14.94 10.12 -1.22
C VAL A 41 16.13 10.92 -0.71
N THR A 42 16.99 10.26 0.07
CA THR A 42 18.27 10.78 0.55
C THR A 42 19.38 9.89 0.00
N ASP A 43 20.11 10.38 -1.00
CA ASP A 43 21.18 9.64 -1.69
C ASP A 43 22.32 10.59 -2.05
N GLU A 44 23.55 10.27 -1.61
CA GLU A 44 24.75 11.09 -1.85
C GLU A 44 25.37 10.84 -3.24
N ALA A 45 25.03 9.74 -3.90
CA ALA A 45 25.51 9.40 -5.26
C ALA A 45 24.48 8.50 -5.96
N PRO A 46 23.42 9.06 -6.56
CA PRO A 46 22.23 8.31 -6.92
C PRO A 46 22.48 7.26 -8.01
N LYS A 47 22.52 6.01 -7.56
CA LYS A 47 22.57 4.81 -8.41
C LYS A 47 21.19 4.24 -8.71
N TRP A 48 20.21 4.63 -7.90
CA TRP A 48 18.82 4.22 -8.02
C TRP A 48 17.96 5.35 -8.57
N THR A 49 16.96 4.97 -9.37
CA THR A 49 15.83 5.81 -9.73
C THR A 49 14.64 5.38 -8.89
N TRP A 50 13.99 6.31 -8.22
CA TRP A 50 12.85 6.06 -7.33
C TRP A 50 11.63 6.86 -7.76
N GLN A 51 10.44 6.31 -7.53
CA GLN A 51 9.18 7.01 -7.71
C GLN A 51 8.11 6.51 -6.74
N VAL A 52 7.19 7.40 -6.38
CA VAL A 52 5.92 7.02 -5.78
C VAL A 52 5.02 6.48 -6.88
N GLY A 53 4.48 5.29 -6.69
CA GLY A 53 3.83 4.51 -7.75
C GLY A 53 2.39 4.90 -8.06
N SER A 54 1.71 5.58 -7.14
CA SER A 54 0.32 6.05 -7.31
C SER A 54 0.21 7.53 -7.04
N PRO A 55 -0.65 8.27 -7.78
CA PRO A 55 -1.05 9.60 -7.38
C PRO A 55 -1.94 9.54 -6.14
N ASP A 56 -2.20 10.69 -5.55
CA ASP A 56 -3.19 10.84 -4.48
C ASP A 56 -4.56 10.30 -4.94
N GLN A 57 -5.31 9.75 -3.98
CA GLN A 57 -6.58 9.08 -4.22
C GLN A 57 -7.71 9.84 -3.58
N THR A 58 -8.84 9.92 -4.27
CA THR A 58 -10.07 10.51 -3.73
C THR A 58 -11.18 9.47 -3.70
N TRP A 59 -11.68 9.14 -2.52
CA TRP A 59 -12.71 8.13 -2.29
C TRP A 59 -13.87 8.69 -1.49
N ALA A 60 -15.05 8.71 -2.09
CA ALA A 60 -16.30 8.86 -1.34
C ALA A 60 -16.67 7.52 -0.67
N VAL A 61 -17.29 7.61 0.51
CA VAL A 61 -17.87 6.48 1.24
C VAL A 61 -19.28 6.84 1.71
N ASP A 62 -20.20 5.88 1.65
CA ASP A 62 -21.57 6.07 2.14
C ASP A 62 -21.71 5.43 3.52
N THR A 63 -22.25 6.17 4.49
CA THR A 63 -22.56 5.65 5.83
C THR A 63 -23.46 4.42 5.80
N ALA A 64 -24.29 4.25 4.76
CA ALA A 64 -25.11 3.06 4.53
C ALA A 64 -24.28 1.80 4.22
N ASP A 65 -23.08 1.96 3.68
CA ASP A 65 -22.17 0.85 3.36
C ASP A 65 -21.31 0.44 4.58
N ALA A 66 -21.37 1.21 5.68
CA ALA A 66 -20.57 0.96 6.87
C ALA A 66 -21.19 -0.12 7.76
N ARG A 67 -20.36 -1.01 8.29
CA ARG A 67 -20.73 -1.83 9.45
C ARG A 67 -20.54 -1.01 10.73
N ASN A 68 -21.53 -1.06 11.62
CA ASN A 68 -21.43 -0.43 12.93
C ASN A 68 -20.76 -1.38 13.93
N GLU A 69 -19.62 -1.00 14.48
CA GLU A 69 -18.85 -1.78 15.43
C GLU A 69 -18.38 -0.92 16.60
N ASN A 70 -18.93 -1.15 17.80
CA ASN A 70 -18.49 -0.52 19.05
C ASN A 70 -18.38 1.02 18.97
N GLY A 71 -19.37 1.68 18.36
CA GLY A 71 -19.38 3.15 18.18
C GLY A 71 -18.57 3.66 16.98
N PHE A 72 -18.14 2.78 16.08
CA PHE A 72 -17.44 3.13 14.85
C PHE A 72 -18.20 2.69 13.61
N LEU A 73 -18.10 3.49 12.56
CA LEU A 73 -18.42 3.14 11.19
C LEU A 73 -17.18 2.52 10.56
N VAL A 74 -17.28 1.26 10.15
CA VAL A 74 -16.21 0.54 9.48
C VAL A 74 -16.57 0.28 8.02
N PHE A 75 -15.78 0.84 7.12
CA PHE A 75 -15.98 0.76 5.68
C PHE A 75 -15.00 -0.23 5.08
N ASN A 76 -15.52 -1.22 4.36
CA ASN A 76 -14.69 -2.14 3.60
C ASN A 76 -14.32 -1.52 2.25
N LEU A 77 -13.05 -1.20 2.04
CA LEU A 77 -12.56 -0.51 0.85
C LEU A 77 -11.72 -1.44 -0.05
N ARG A 78 -11.88 -2.76 0.08
CA ARG A 78 -11.19 -3.75 -0.78
C ARG A 78 -11.44 -3.54 -2.27
N SER A 79 -12.62 -3.02 -2.63
CA SER A 79 -12.99 -2.73 -4.02
C SER A 79 -12.13 -1.64 -4.67
N LYS A 80 -11.36 -0.86 -3.89
CA LYS A 80 -10.40 0.12 -4.41
C LYS A 80 -9.16 -0.53 -5.03
N GLY A 81 -8.97 -1.84 -4.81
CA GLY A 81 -7.90 -2.61 -5.42
C GLY A 81 -6.53 -2.36 -4.80
N THR A 82 -5.49 -2.72 -5.56
CA THR A 82 -4.10 -2.57 -5.18
C THR A 82 -3.52 -1.30 -5.79
N LEU A 83 -2.83 -0.50 -4.99
CA LEU A 83 -2.18 0.75 -5.41
C LEU A 83 -0.66 0.62 -5.25
N PRO A 84 0.12 0.72 -6.33
CA PRO A 84 1.59 0.80 -6.25
C PRO A 84 2.01 1.95 -5.33
N PHE A 85 2.96 1.70 -4.42
CA PHE A 85 3.36 2.71 -3.44
C PHE A 85 4.77 3.24 -3.68
N LEU A 86 5.80 2.40 -3.57
CA LEU A 86 7.18 2.78 -3.88
C LEU A 86 7.74 1.84 -4.95
N GLU A 87 8.41 2.41 -5.93
CA GLU A 87 9.12 1.67 -6.97
C GLU A 87 10.52 2.21 -7.14
N GLY A 88 11.48 1.31 -7.34
CA GLY A 88 12.86 1.65 -7.57
C GLY A 88 13.57 0.68 -8.48
N HIS A 89 14.55 1.16 -9.24
CA HIS A 89 15.47 0.34 -10.01
C HIS A 89 16.82 1.03 -10.13
N LEU A 90 17.90 0.29 -10.40
CA LEU A 90 19.17 0.95 -10.72
C LEU A 90 19.03 1.71 -12.04
N TYR A 91 19.62 2.90 -12.08
CA TYR A 91 19.64 3.73 -13.29
C TYR A 91 20.27 2.99 -14.47
N GLU A 92 21.34 2.24 -14.20
CA GLU A 92 22.02 1.36 -15.14
C GLU A 92 22.51 0.09 -14.44
N VAL A 93 22.81 -0.94 -15.23
CA VAL A 93 23.48 -2.15 -14.74
C VAL A 93 24.81 -1.75 -14.12
N ALA A 94 24.98 -2.10 -12.85
CA ALA A 94 26.22 -1.86 -12.14
C ALA A 94 27.32 -2.79 -12.65
N GLU A 95 28.49 -2.24 -12.95
CA GLU A 95 29.67 -3.06 -13.27
C GLU A 95 30.01 -4.02 -12.12
N ARG A 96 29.88 -3.53 -10.88
CA ARG A 96 30.05 -4.33 -9.66
C ARG A 96 29.25 -3.78 -8.48
N GLY A 97 28.94 -4.64 -7.51
CA GLY A 97 28.37 -4.25 -6.23
C GLY A 97 29.29 -3.35 -5.39
N GLY A 98 28.74 -2.72 -4.35
CA GLY A 98 29.49 -1.82 -3.47
C GLY A 98 28.60 -0.82 -2.69
N PRO A 99 29.20 0.22 -2.10
CA PRO A 99 28.46 1.30 -1.44
C PRO A 99 27.50 1.99 -2.41
N GLY A 100 26.36 2.49 -1.93
CA GLY A 100 25.35 3.15 -2.74
C GLY A 100 24.35 2.21 -3.43
N PHE A 101 24.44 0.89 -3.23
CA PHE A 101 23.54 -0.09 -3.86
C PHE A 101 22.50 -0.70 -2.91
N THR A 102 22.65 -0.51 -1.60
CA THR A 102 21.79 -1.11 -0.58
C THR A 102 20.88 -0.05 0.02
N PRO A 103 19.63 0.10 -0.47
CA PRO A 103 18.72 1.10 0.09
C PRO A 103 18.18 0.66 1.46
N PHE A 104 17.88 1.61 2.33
CA PHE A 104 17.06 1.42 3.53
C PHE A 104 15.72 2.11 3.29
N ILE A 105 14.62 1.39 3.52
CA ILE A 105 13.27 1.86 3.20
C ILE A 105 12.47 1.89 4.48
N SER A 106 11.83 3.03 4.75
CA SER A 106 11.00 3.22 5.92
C SER A 106 9.67 3.86 5.54
N PHE A 107 8.60 3.40 6.20
CA PHE A 107 7.25 3.85 5.96
C PHE A 107 6.70 4.58 7.17
N SER A 108 6.01 5.69 6.93
CA SER A 108 5.49 6.55 7.98
C SER A 108 4.21 7.26 7.57
N SER A 109 3.47 7.74 8.56
CA SER A 109 2.34 8.65 8.39
C SER A 109 2.55 9.82 9.34
N ASN A 110 2.57 11.05 8.83
CA ASN A 110 2.75 12.26 9.63
C ASN A 110 4.00 12.18 10.55
N GLY A 111 5.11 11.64 10.03
CA GLY A 111 6.37 11.51 10.76
C GLY A 111 6.44 10.39 11.78
N GLN A 112 5.38 9.58 11.94
CA GLN A 112 5.38 8.39 12.80
C GLN A 112 5.42 7.12 11.96
N PRO A 113 6.18 6.08 12.35
CA PRO A 113 6.15 4.79 11.65
C PRO A 113 4.73 4.22 11.55
N PHE A 114 4.47 3.44 10.50
CA PHE A 114 3.23 2.68 10.39
C PHE A 114 3.01 1.79 11.63
N SER A 115 1.77 1.73 12.12
CA SER A 115 1.40 0.83 13.22
C SER A 115 1.13 -0.55 12.67
N VAL A 116 2.12 -1.45 12.78
CA VAL A 116 2.02 -2.84 12.29
C VAL A 116 1.10 -3.65 13.22
N THR A 117 0.08 -4.27 12.63
CA THR A 117 -0.90 -5.12 13.34
C THR A 117 -0.74 -6.61 13.02
N ASP A 118 -0.10 -6.93 11.89
CA ASP A 118 0.27 -8.30 11.50
C ASP A 118 1.52 -8.27 10.60
N GLY A 119 2.30 -9.35 10.53
CA GLY A 119 3.53 -9.44 9.73
C GLY A 119 4.81 -8.97 10.42
N GLY A 120 4.73 -8.53 11.69
CA GLY A 120 5.88 -8.33 12.58
C GLY A 120 6.63 -7.00 12.43
N SER A 121 7.02 -6.59 11.22
CA SER A 121 7.74 -5.33 10.99
C SER A 121 7.40 -4.67 9.65
N THR A 122 7.71 -3.39 9.52
CA THR A 122 7.56 -2.63 8.27
C THR A 122 8.56 -3.03 7.18
N THR A 123 9.56 -3.85 7.53
CA THR A 123 10.50 -4.44 6.57
C THR A 123 10.05 -5.83 6.12
N ALA A 124 8.99 -6.41 6.68
CA ALA A 124 8.50 -7.70 6.24
C ALA A 124 7.99 -7.65 4.79
N GLN A 125 8.20 -8.73 4.03
CA GLN A 125 7.69 -8.88 2.66
C GLN A 125 6.19 -8.59 2.54
N HIS A 126 5.44 -8.94 3.59
CA HIS A 126 4.00 -8.76 3.68
C HIS A 126 3.66 -8.38 5.13
N PHE A 127 2.92 -7.28 5.32
CA PHE A 127 2.42 -6.91 6.64
C PHE A 127 1.11 -6.15 6.56
N ARG A 128 0.32 -6.21 7.65
CA ARG A 128 -0.84 -5.36 7.86
C ARG A 128 -0.45 -4.19 8.74
N ALA A 129 -0.87 -3.00 8.35
CA ALA A 129 -0.64 -1.79 9.13
C ALA A 129 -1.88 -0.88 9.18
N SER A 130 -1.84 0.05 10.12
CA SER A 130 -2.77 1.17 10.19
C SER A 130 -2.05 2.51 10.34
N VAL A 131 -2.73 3.55 9.86
CA VAL A 131 -2.31 4.95 9.95
C VAL A 131 -3.47 5.81 10.48
N PRO A 132 -3.18 6.91 11.20
CA PRO A 132 -4.23 7.82 11.63
C PRO A 132 -4.88 8.52 10.44
N VAL A 133 -6.20 8.61 10.50
CA VAL A 133 -7.02 9.44 9.60
C VAL A 133 -7.30 10.76 10.31
N ARG A 134 -7.21 11.87 9.59
CA ARG A 134 -7.48 13.22 10.12
C ARG A 134 -8.72 13.83 9.48
N ASN A 135 -9.41 14.67 10.23
CA ASN A 135 -10.38 15.59 9.67
C ASN A 135 -9.62 16.81 9.09
N PRO A 136 -9.71 17.09 7.78
CA PRO A 136 -8.97 18.19 7.17
C PRO A 136 -9.42 19.58 7.64
N GLU A 137 -10.64 19.73 8.16
CA GLU A 137 -11.17 21.02 8.63
C GLU A 137 -10.48 21.51 9.92
N ASN A 138 -10.08 20.59 10.80
CA ASN A 138 -9.50 20.92 12.11
C ASN A 138 -8.14 20.25 12.37
N GLY A 139 -7.69 19.37 11.48
CA GLY A 139 -6.42 18.65 11.56
C GLY A 139 -6.35 17.56 12.64
N HIS A 140 -7.41 17.33 13.40
CA HIS A 140 -7.45 16.33 14.47
C HIS A 140 -7.59 14.92 13.91
N VAL A 141 -7.03 13.95 14.64
CA VAL A 141 -7.20 12.53 14.32
C VAL A 141 -8.67 12.16 14.54
N ALA A 142 -9.30 11.66 13.48
CA ALA A 142 -10.72 11.33 13.42
C ALA A 142 -10.97 9.85 13.06
N GLY A 143 -9.94 9.02 13.00
CA GLY A 143 -10.11 7.61 12.69
C GLY A 143 -8.81 6.89 12.35
N GLN A 144 -8.94 5.75 11.69
CA GLN A 144 -7.81 4.95 11.20
C GLN A 144 -8.10 4.40 9.81
N LEU A 145 -7.07 4.33 8.99
CA LEU A 145 -7.06 3.60 7.74
C LEU A 145 -6.11 2.40 7.91
N SER A 146 -6.62 1.20 7.70
CA SER A 146 -5.84 -0.04 7.70
C SER A 146 -5.66 -0.55 6.29
N PHE A 147 -4.53 -1.21 6.02
CA PHE A 147 -4.20 -1.79 4.72
C PHE A 147 -3.16 -2.90 4.88
N ILE A 148 -3.05 -3.73 3.85
CA ILE A 148 -1.92 -4.64 3.64
C ILE A 148 -0.87 -3.92 2.79
N LEU A 149 0.40 -4.09 3.13
CA LEU A 149 1.53 -3.73 2.27
C LEU A 149 2.29 -4.99 1.86
N ASP A 150 2.39 -5.21 0.55
CA ASP A 150 3.28 -6.19 -0.06
C ASP A 150 4.48 -5.49 -0.66
N GLN A 151 5.68 -6.03 -0.44
CA GLN A 151 6.92 -5.48 -0.97
C GLN A 151 7.92 -6.57 -1.36
N GLY A 152 8.76 -6.25 -2.34
CA GLY A 152 9.82 -7.14 -2.78
C GLY A 152 11.00 -6.36 -3.33
N MET A 153 12.17 -6.99 -3.24
CA MET A 153 13.38 -6.57 -3.93
C MET A 153 13.87 -7.74 -4.76
N ALA A 154 14.38 -7.45 -5.95
CA ALA A 154 14.87 -8.45 -6.88
C ALA A 154 16.19 -8.01 -7.52
N VAL A 155 17.01 -8.99 -7.86
CA VAL A 155 18.24 -8.78 -8.64
C VAL A 155 18.36 -9.78 -9.77
N SER A 156 19.06 -9.36 -10.81
CA SER A 156 19.57 -10.24 -11.86
C SER A 156 21.02 -9.86 -12.13
N ALA A 157 21.88 -10.84 -12.35
CA ALA A 157 23.27 -10.62 -12.72
C ALA A 157 23.56 -11.20 -14.10
N GLY A 158 24.42 -10.53 -14.85
CA GLY A 158 24.94 -11.03 -16.12
C GLY A 158 25.91 -12.18 -15.94
N THR A 159 26.38 -12.73 -17.06
CA THR A 159 27.47 -13.71 -17.03
C THR A 159 28.71 -13.06 -16.39
N PRO A 160 29.24 -13.61 -15.28
CA PRO A 160 30.40 -13.02 -14.64
C PRO A 160 31.62 -13.17 -15.56
N GLU A 161 32.31 -12.06 -15.80
CA GLU A 161 33.63 -12.07 -16.46
C GLU A 161 34.71 -12.50 -15.46
N ASP A 162 34.58 -12.04 -14.22
CA ASP A 162 35.31 -12.45 -13.02
C ASP A 162 34.36 -12.36 -11.81
N GLY A 163 34.55 -13.22 -10.79
CA GLY A 163 33.86 -13.12 -9.49
C GLY A 163 32.81 -14.20 -9.18
N ILE A 164 31.77 -13.83 -8.43
CA ILE A 164 30.74 -14.77 -7.95
C ILE A 164 29.61 -14.89 -8.97
N THR A 165 29.23 -16.12 -9.29
CA THR A 165 28.06 -16.41 -10.12
C THR A 165 26.80 -16.41 -9.27
N LEU A 166 25.81 -15.57 -9.62
CA LEU A 166 24.47 -15.64 -9.05
C LEU A 166 23.60 -16.65 -9.82
N PRO A 167 22.51 -17.16 -9.21
CA PRO A 167 21.54 -17.98 -9.92
C PRO A 167 21.00 -17.25 -11.16
N ALA A 168 20.93 -17.96 -12.28
CA ALA A 168 20.36 -17.40 -13.51
C ALA A 168 18.90 -16.98 -13.29
N GLY A 169 18.48 -15.87 -13.91
CA GLY A 169 17.14 -15.32 -13.74
C GLY A 169 17.06 -14.18 -12.73
N MET A 170 15.83 -13.87 -12.33
CA MET A 170 15.49 -12.90 -11.30
C MET A 170 15.42 -13.64 -9.96
N SER A 171 16.32 -13.28 -9.04
CA SER A 171 16.29 -13.77 -7.67
C SER A 171 15.65 -12.72 -6.77
N LEU A 172 14.80 -13.13 -5.83
CA LEU A 172 14.30 -12.23 -4.79
C LEU A 172 15.38 -12.00 -3.74
N VAL A 173 15.32 -10.86 -3.06
CA VAL A 173 16.34 -10.41 -2.12
C VAL A 173 15.77 -10.32 -0.72
N ASN A 174 16.43 -10.97 0.24
CA ASN A 174 16.15 -10.89 1.67
C ASN A 174 17.27 -10.15 2.41
N GLY A 175 16.93 -9.13 3.20
CA GLY A 175 17.86 -8.32 3.97
C GLY A 175 17.17 -7.21 4.77
N GLN A 176 17.84 -6.06 4.87
CA GLN A 176 17.41 -4.93 5.67
C GLN A 176 16.26 -4.14 5.04
N SER A 177 16.19 -4.02 3.70
CA SER A 177 15.06 -3.34 3.06
C SER A 177 13.80 -4.18 3.05
N VAL A 178 13.95 -5.48 2.77
CA VAL A 178 12.85 -6.45 2.75
C VAL A 178 13.30 -7.73 3.42
N SER A 179 12.56 -8.17 4.42
CA SER A 179 12.87 -9.29 5.31
C SER A 179 11.76 -10.33 5.30
N GLY A 180 12.09 -11.56 5.72
CA GLY A 180 11.14 -12.67 5.73
C GLY A 180 10.69 -13.08 4.33
N VAL A 181 11.50 -12.82 3.30
CA VAL A 181 11.12 -13.02 1.89
C VAL A 181 10.95 -14.50 1.59
N GLN A 182 9.77 -14.84 1.07
CA GLN A 182 9.46 -16.17 0.55
C GLN A 182 9.03 -16.05 -0.91
N ALA A 183 9.66 -16.81 -1.80
CA ALA A 183 9.37 -16.71 -3.22
C ALA A 183 7.96 -17.19 -3.57
N GLY A 184 7.41 -18.15 -2.83
CA GLY A 184 6.08 -18.72 -3.08
C GLY A 184 4.90 -17.82 -2.65
N THR A 185 5.14 -16.81 -1.81
CA THR A 185 4.08 -15.98 -1.23
C THR A 185 3.96 -14.60 -1.88
N LEU A 186 5.02 -14.14 -2.57
CA LEU A 186 5.00 -12.84 -3.24
C LEU A 186 3.93 -12.83 -4.36
N PRO A 187 3.00 -11.87 -4.37
CA PRO A 187 1.95 -11.80 -5.39
C PRO A 187 2.52 -11.77 -6.81
N GLN A 188 1.87 -12.47 -7.74
CA GLN A 188 2.35 -12.59 -9.12
C GLN A 188 2.44 -11.24 -9.85
N TRP A 189 1.50 -10.32 -9.56
CA TRP A 189 1.53 -8.97 -10.13
C TRP A 189 2.78 -8.20 -9.65
N LEU A 190 3.20 -8.39 -8.39
CA LEU A 190 4.38 -7.74 -7.82
C LEU A 190 5.68 -8.33 -8.40
N LYS A 191 5.74 -9.65 -8.61
CA LYS A 191 6.82 -10.29 -9.37
C LYS A 191 6.94 -9.76 -10.79
N SER A 192 5.79 -9.59 -11.47
CA SER A 192 5.73 -9.04 -12.81
C SER A 192 6.20 -7.59 -12.84
N ARG A 193 5.88 -6.82 -11.78
CA ARG A 193 6.36 -5.43 -11.64
C ARG A 193 7.86 -5.36 -11.40
N LEU A 194 8.41 -6.20 -10.52
CA LEU A 194 9.87 -6.32 -10.32
C LEU A 194 10.59 -6.69 -11.62
N SER A 195 10.02 -7.62 -12.40
CA SER A 195 10.54 -7.99 -13.72
C SER A 195 10.58 -6.80 -14.67
N ALA A 196 9.51 -6.01 -14.74
CA ALA A 196 9.45 -4.82 -15.58
C ALA A 196 10.48 -3.76 -15.15
N LEU A 197 10.65 -3.54 -13.85
CA LEU A 197 11.63 -2.60 -13.30
C LEU A 197 13.08 -3.04 -13.56
N LEU A 198 13.37 -4.34 -13.53
CA LEU A 198 14.68 -4.87 -13.92
C LEU A 198 15.02 -4.54 -15.38
N LEU A 199 14.06 -4.66 -16.30
CA LEU A 199 14.27 -4.30 -17.72
C LEU A 199 14.57 -2.81 -17.91
N MET A 200 14.20 -1.95 -16.96
CA MET A 200 14.47 -0.51 -17.03
C MET A 200 15.91 -0.15 -16.65
N ASN A 201 16.68 -1.08 -16.07
CA ASN A 201 18.11 -0.85 -15.80
C ASN A 201 18.84 -0.68 -17.15
N ARG A 202 19.42 0.48 -17.43
CA ARG A 202 20.15 0.69 -18.69
C ARG A 202 21.27 -0.33 -18.84
N GLY A 203 21.37 -0.92 -20.02
CA GLY A 203 22.35 -2.00 -20.28
C GLY A 203 21.90 -3.39 -19.80
N PHE A 204 20.64 -3.55 -19.35
CA PHE A 204 20.08 -4.87 -19.06
C PHE A 204 20.21 -5.82 -20.25
N GLY A 205 20.77 -7.01 -20.02
CA GLY A 205 21.10 -7.98 -21.07
C GLY A 205 22.31 -8.84 -20.67
N ASN A 206 23.01 -9.41 -21.65
CA ASN A 206 24.27 -10.14 -21.44
C ASN A 206 24.18 -11.25 -20.37
N GLY A 207 23.21 -12.15 -20.52
CA GLY A 207 22.99 -13.28 -19.61
C GLY A 207 22.05 -13.01 -18.44
N MET A 208 21.67 -11.74 -18.19
CA MET A 208 20.59 -11.41 -17.26
C MET A 208 19.24 -11.91 -17.76
N SER A 209 18.33 -12.17 -16.84
CA SER A 209 16.96 -12.58 -17.14
C SER A 209 16.01 -12.09 -16.06
N THR A 210 14.82 -11.65 -16.48
CA THR A 210 13.75 -11.24 -15.58
C THR A 210 12.81 -12.38 -15.20
N ALA A 211 13.06 -13.59 -15.69
CA ALA A 211 12.28 -14.76 -15.31
C ALA A 211 12.55 -15.10 -13.84
N ASP A 212 11.49 -15.17 -13.03
CA ASP A 212 11.56 -15.63 -11.65
C ASP A 212 12.20 -17.03 -11.59
N ASN A 213 13.30 -17.15 -10.86
CA ASN A 213 14.01 -18.41 -10.67
C ASN A 213 13.63 -19.13 -9.36
N GLY A 214 12.70 -18.56 -8.59
CA GLY A 214 12.22 -19.09 -7.31
C GLY A 214 13.24 -19.02 -6.17
N GLN A 215 14.40 -18.41 -6.39
CA GLN A 215 15.45 -18.28 -5.37
C GLN A 215 15.29 -17.00 -4.56
N VAL A 216 15.66 -17.11 -3.29
CA VAL A 216 15.81 -15.97 -2.38
C VAL A 216 17.26 -15.89 -1.97
N ILE A 217 17.90 -14.76 -2.20
CA ILE A 217 19.32 -14.54 -1.88
C ILE A 217 19.49 -13.37 -0.91
N SER A 218 20.66 -13.28 -0.29
CA SER A 218 20.96 -12.19 0.65
C SER A 218 21.07 -10.84 -0.06
N GLN A 219 20.57 -9.78 0.57
CA GLN A 219 20.79 -8.40 0.12
C GLN A 219 22.26 -8.01 0.07
N GLY A 220 23.15 -8.71 0.80
CA GLY A 220 24.58 -8.46 0.78
C GLY A 220 25.21 -8.52 -0.63
N VAL A 221 24.57 -9.17 -1.60
CA VAL A 221 25.03 -9.19 -3.00
C VAL A 221 25.10 -7.81 -3.65
N LEU A 222 24.29 -6.85 -3.21
CA LEU A 222 24.32 -5.47 -3.71
C LEU A 222 25.59 -4.74 -3.27
N ALA A 223 26.12 -5.07 -2.10
CA ALA A 223 27.34 -4.47 -1.55
C ALA A 223 28.61 -5.28 -1.88
N ASP A 224 28.48 -6.50 -2.41
CA ASP A 224 29.64 -7.37 -2.70
C ASP A 224 30.29 -6.98 -4.03
N GLY A 225 31.48 -6.40 -3.96
CA GLY A 225 32.25 -6.01 -5.15
C GLY A 225 32.70 -7.17 -6.04
N ARG A 226 32.53 -8.43 -5.63
CA ARG A 226 32.76 -9.62 -6.47
C ARG A 226 31.54 -9.99 -7.32
N VAL A 227 30.38 -9.41 -7.03
CA VAL A 227 29.18 -9.54 -7.88
C VAL A 227 29.30 -8.50 -8.97
N THR A 228 29.35 -8.96 -10.22
CA THR A 228 29.51 -8.10 -11.40
C THR A 228 28.22 -8.07 -12.22
N ARG A 229 28.06 -7.01 -13.02
CA ARG A 229 26.95 -6.85 -13.99
C ARG A 229 25.57 -6.99 -13.33
N LEU A 230 25.31 -6.17 -12.31
CA LEU A 230 24.16 -6.29 -11.43
C LEU A 230 23.03 -5.34 -11.84
N ALA A 231 21.84 -5.88 -12.05
CA ALA A 231 20.59 -5.14 -12.13
C ALA A 231 19.80 -5.36 -10.83
N ALA A 232 19.10 -4.33 -10.36
CA ALA A 232 18.27 -4.42 -9.17
C ALA A 232 16.95 -3.64 -9.33
N ALA A 233 15.93 -4.12 -8.62
CA ALA A 233 14.62 -3.51 -8.58
C ALA A 233 13.99 -3.67 -7.20
N TYR A 234 13.14 -2.72 -6.83
CA TYR A 234 12.29 -2.74 -5.65
C TYR A 234 10.88 -2.32 -6.05
N ALA A 235 9.87 -2.95 -5.46
CA ALA A 235 8.49 -2.51 -5.60
C ALA A 235 7.70 -2.82 -4.32
N SER A 236 6.77 -1.92 -3.99
CA SER A 236 5.75 -2.15 -2.97
C SER A 236 4.39 -1.66 -3.44
N ALA A 237 3.33 -2.21 -2.84
CA ALA A 237 1.97 -1.71 -3.02
C ALA A 237 1.14 -1.89 -1.75
N VAL A 238 0.11 -1.06 -1.64
CA VAL A 238 -0.88 -1.14 -0.59
C VAL A 238 -2.21 -1.65 -1.14
N SER A 239 -2.92 -2.45 -0.34
CA SER A 239 -4.21 -3.04 -0.72
C SER A 239 -5.04 -3.38 0.52
N ASP A 240 -6.20 -4.03 0.32
CA ASP A 240 -7.05 -4.51 1.41
C ASP A 240 -7.43 -3.42 2.43
N PHE A 241 -7.83 -2.27 1.88
CA PHE A 241 -8.14 -1.08 2.66
C PHE A 241 -9.39 -1.26 3.53
N GLU A 242 -9.31 -0.78 4.77
CA GLU A 242 -10.43 -0.65 5.69
C GLU A 242 -10.35 0.71 6.39
N LEU A 243 -11.41 1.51 6.28
CA LEU A 243 -11.52 2.81 6.94
C LEU A 243 -12.40 2.66 8.18
N ARG A 244 -11.96 3.23 9.29
CA ARG A 244 -12.71 3.26 10.55
C ARG A 244 -12.84 4.69 11.05
N LEU A 245 -14.08 5.18 11.13
CA LEU A 245 -14.45 6.50 11.62
C LEU A 245 -15.38 6.38 12.85
N PRO A 246 -15.40 7.32 13.78
CA PRO A 246 -16.38 7.33 14.88
C PRO A 246 -17.78 7.52 14.30
N ALA A 247 -18.79 6.84 14.85
CA ALA A 247 -20.18 7.01 14.41
C ALA A 247 -20.77 8.34 14.90
N GLU A 248 -20.44 8.75 16.12
CA GLU A 248 -20.75 10.07 16.63
C GLU A 248 -19.73 11.10 16.11
N ASN A 249 -20.21 12.25 15.65
CA ASN A 249 -19.37 13.30 15.07
C ASN A 249 -18.48 12.78 13.92
N THR A 250 -19.03 11.89 13.09
CA THR A 250 -18.39 11.43 11.86
C THR A 250 -17.97 12.65 11.04
N PRO A 251 -16.69 12.78 10.64
CA PRO A 251 -16.27 13.95 9.88
C PRO A 251 -16.81 13.87 8.45
N ALA A 252 -17.24 15.01 7.89
CA ALA A 252 -17.70 15.09 6.50
C ALA A 252 -16.61 14.74 5.49
N GLN A 253 -15.35 14.97 5.86
CA GLN A 253 -14.16 14.65 5.09
C GLN A 253 -13.11 13.95 5.94
N TRP A 254 -12.26 13.15 5.30
CA TRP A 254 -11.21 12.40 5.97
C TRP A 254 -9.96 12.32 5.11
N GLN A 255 -8.79 12.32 5.75
CA GLN A 255 -7.51 12.33 5.07
C GLN A 255 -6.52 11.38 5.74
N ALA A 256 -5.81 10.56 4.97
CA ALA A 256 -4.71 9.72 5.44
C ALA A 256 -3.44 9.98 4.61
N GLY A 257 -2.32 10.25 5.27
CA GLY A 257 -1.02 10.41 4.62
C GLY A 257 -0.18 9.14 4.73
N LEU A 258 0.27 8.59 3.61
CA LEU A 258 1.21 7.48 3.52
C LEU A 258 2.51 8.01 2.96
N SER A 259 3.59 7.90 3.72
CA SER A 259 4.89 8.46 3.37
C SER A 259 5.94 7.37 3.35
N VAL A 260 6.88 7.49 2.44
CA VAL A 260 8.04 6.59 2.32
C VAL A 260 9.32 7.40 2.26
N THR A 261 10.32 6.94 2.99
CA THR A 261 11.68 7.50 2.95
C THR A 261 12.64 6.41 2.51
N VAL A 262 13.43 6.73 1.49
CA VAL A 262 14.54 5.89 1.03
C VAL A 262 15.85 6.58 1.38
N THR A 263 16.72 5.86 2.07
CA THR A 263 18.09 6.29 2.37
C THR A 263 19.07 5.32 1.73
N VAL A 264 20.10 5.80 1.05
CA VAL A 264 21.15 4.96 0.47
C VAL A 264 22.50 5.35 1.08
N GLN A 265 23.30 4.36 1.46
CA GLN A 265 24.64 4.52 2.04
C GLN A 265 25.69 3.74 1.24
#